data_AF-A0A2M7BTN1-F1
#
_entry.id   AF-A0A2M7BTN1-F1
#
_cell.length_a   1.000
_cell.length_b   1.000
_cell.length_c   1.000
_cell.angle_alpha   90.00
_cell.angle_beta   90.00
_cell.angle_gamma   90.00
#
_symmetry.space_group_name_H-M   'P 1'
#
loop_
_entity.id
_entity.type
_entity.pdbx_description
1 polymer ?
#
loop_
_entity_poly.entity_id
_entity_poly.type
_entity_poly.pdbx_seq_one_letter_code
_entity_poly.pdbx_strand_id
1 'polypeptide(L)'
;TPDHYEVDKRSFVILNKSLAYQNVKYVKSGTKNIEVKLSKREGSLQKLSEQELTAVALLVKDIENHYYFPQDIEWAVENKRVFIVQSRPITTMNAVSKKQTGDVLSSTLPLVSGSPASPGIGIGPVVIIRSPKEIGLVKKGDVLVAPQTNPDYVPAMKKAIAIITEKGGRTSHAAIVSRELGIPAVVGAEGATKILKNEHIISVNGSSGEIFKGSILSAAHKHDVEVIKTRNAKM
;
A
#
# COMPACT_ATOMS: atom_id res chain seq x y z
N THR A 1 -12.46 -3.10 25.04
CA THR A 1 -11.89 -2.25 23.98
C THR A 1 -10.38 -2.29 24.10
N PRO A 2 -9.63 -2.49 23.00
CA PRO A 2 -8.17 -2.46 23.02
C PRO A 2 -7.64 -1.06 23.30
N ASP A 3 -6.36 -0.97 23.64
CA ASP A 3 -5.63 0.29 23.62
C ASP A 3 -5.49 0.79 22.16
N HIS A 4 -5.40 2.11 21.98
CA HIS A 4 -5.17 2.74 20.68
C HIS A 4 -3.90 3.60 20.72
N TYR A 5 -3.06 3.46 19.70
CA TYR A 5 -1.81 4.19 19.56
C TYR A 5 -1.70 4.73 18.13
N GLU A 6 -1.23 5.97 18.01
CA GLU A 6 -0.87 6.57 16.72
C GLU A 6 0.62 6.85 16.74
N VAL A 7 1.34 6.35 15.75
CA VAL A 7 2.80 6.43 15.66
C VAL A 7 3.18 7.16 14.38
N ASP A 8 4.07 8.14 14.50
CA ASP A 8 4.62 8.81 13.33
C ASP A 8 5.48 7.84 12.51
N LYS A 9 5.14 7.70 11.23
CA LYS A 9 5.74 6.69 10.35
C LYS A 9 7.23 6.93 10.02
N ARG A 10 7.75 8.14 10.26
CA ARG A 10 9.14 8.51 9.92
C ARG A 10 10.05 8.39 11.13
N SER A 11 9.66 9.02 12.23
CA SER A 11 10.42 9.10 13.48
C SER A 11 10.12 7.94 14.42
N PHE A 12 9.01 7.22 14.21
CA PHE A 12 8.47 6.20 15.12
C PHE A 12 8.10 6.72 16.50
N VAL A 13 7.93 8.05 16.63
CA VAL A 13 7.45 8.68 17.86
C VAL A 13 5.95 8.42 18.00
N ILE A 14 5.51 8.05 19.20
CA ILE A 14 4.10 7.90 19.53
C ILE A 14 3.48 9.30 19.61
N LEU A 15 2.56 9.61 18.70
CA LEU A 15 1.84 10.88 18.61
C LEU A 15 0.64 10.92 19.56
N ASN A 16 -0.07 9.79 19.67
CA ASN A 16 -1.26 9.67 20.50
C ASN A 16 -1.31 8.30 21.18
N LYS A 17 -1.85 8.28 22.40
CA LYS A 17 -1.98 7.10 23.24
C LYS A 17 -3.27 7.18 24.04
N SER A 18 -4.19 6.27 23.75
CA SER A 18 -5.46 6.12 24.47
C SER A 18 -5.53 4.73 25.08
N LEU A 19 -5.43 4.67 26.41
CA LEU A 19 -5.50 3.42 27.15
C LEU A 19 -6.95 3.12 27.53
N ALA A 20 -7.37 1.89 27.30
CA ALA A 20 -8.73 1.45 27.59
C ALA A 20 -8.75 0.37 28.66
N TYR A 21 -9.70 0.46 29.59
CA TYR A 21 -9.95 -0.63 30.53
C TYR A 21 -10.45 -1.87 29.79
N GLN A 22 -9.81 -3.01 30.06
CA GLN A 22 -10.15 -4.31 29.49
C GLN A 22 -10.66 -5.22 30.61
N ASN A 23 -11.89 -5.71 30.46
CA ASN A 23 -12.57 -6.56 31.44
C ASN A 23 -12.20 -8.04 31.32
N VAL A 24 -11.71 -8.48 30.16
CA VAL A 24 -11.44 -9.89 29.85
C VAL A 24 -10.19 -10.06 29.00
N LYS A 25 -9.58 -11.25 29.07
CA LYS A 25 -8.56 -11.74 28.14
C LYS A 25 -8.86 -13.18 27.75
N TYR A 26 -8.35 -13.64 26.61
CA TYR A 26 -8.39 -15.06 26.25
C TYR A 26 -7.08 -15.74 26.61
N VAL A 27 -7.16 -16.93 27.20
CA VAL A 27 -6.01 -17.77 27.55
C VAL A 27 -6.23 -19.17 26.97
N LYS A 28 -5.17 -19.78 26.45
CA LYS A 28 -5.22 -21.16 25.97
C LYS A 28 -5.44 -22.13 27.13
N SER A 29 -6.44 -23.00 26.99
CA SER A 29 -6.76 -24.09 27.92
C SER A 29 -6.98 -25.37 27.11
N GLY A 30 -5.96 -26.23 27.08
CA GLY A 30 -5.92 -27.41 26.23
C GLY A 30 -5.94 -27.04 24.74
N THR A 31 -6.98 -27.47 24.03
CA THR A 31 -7.19 -27.19 22.59
C THR A 31 -8.09 -25.99 22.32
N LYS A 32 -8.59 -25.31 23.35
CA LYS A 32 -9.52 -24.17 23.22
C LYS A 32 -8.95 -22.93 23.89
N ASN A 33 -9.47 -21.77 23.52
CA ASN A 33 -9.27 -20.53 24.26
C ASN A 33 -10.44 -20.32 25.21
N ILE A 34 -10.15 -19.95 26.46
CA ILE A 34 -11.15 -19.60 27.47
C ILE A 34 -11.04 -18.12 27.81
N GLU A 35 -12.18 -17.51 28.11
CA GLU A 35 -12.26 -16.12 28.56
C GLU A 35 -11.98 -16.04 30.06
N VAL A 36 -11.06 -15.17 30.46
CA VAL A 36 -10.67 -14.93 31.84
C VAL A 36 -10.92 -13.48 32.19
N LYS A 37 -11.66 -13.22 33.27
CA LYS A 37 -11.88 -11.86 33.79
C LYS A 37 -10.59 -11.28 34.34
N LEU A 38 -10.32 -10.03 33.97
CA LEU A 38 -9.19 -9.27 34.49
C LEU A 38 -9.58 -8.54 35.79
N SER A 39 -8.63 -8.43 36.71
CA SER A 39 -8.79 -7.52 37.85
C SER A 39 -8.80 -6.07 37.37
N LYS A 40 -9.35 -5.15 38.19
CA LYS A 40 -9.32 -3.71 37.88
C LYS A 40 -7.89 -3.21 37.59
N ARG A 41 -6.92 -3.68 38.38
CA ARG A 41 -5.51 -3.32 38.22
C ARG A 41 -4.97 -3.82 36.88
N GLU A 42 -5.09 -5.12 36.59
CA GLU A 42 -4.57 -5.70 35.35
C GLU A 42 -5.25 -5.11 34.12
N GLY A 43 -6.58 -4.92 34.16
CA GLY A 43 -7.37 -4.39 33.07
C GLY A 43 -6.98 -2.97 32.66
N SER A 44 -6.51 -2.16 33.61
CA SER A 44 -6.09 -0.76 33.39
C SER A 44 -4.63 -0.58 32.98
N LEU A 45 -3.79 -1.62 33.03
CA LEU A 45 -2.39 -1.52 32.60
C LEU A 45 -2.28 -1.29 31.10
N GLN A 46 -1.23 -0.61 30.66
CA GLN A 46 -0.82 -0.58 29.26
C GLN A 46 -0.43 -1.98 28.79
N LYS A 47 -0.89 -2.42 27.61
CA LYS A 47 -0.65 -3.81 27.14
C LYS A 47 0.64 -4.01 26.35
N LEU A 48 1.16 -2.95 25.73
CA LEU A 48 2.40 -2.97 24.96
C LEU A 48 3.41 -2.02 25.56
N SER A 49 4.66 -2.45 25.66
CA SER A 49 5.78 -1.55 25.93
C SER A 49 6.07 -0.64 24.74
N GLU A 50 6.81 0.46 24.97
CA GLU A 50 7.22 1.35 23.87
C GLU A 50 8.16 0.65 22.88
N GLN A 51 8.99 -0.29 23.36
CA GLN A 51 9.84 -1.11 22.50
C GLN A 51 9.00 -2.01 21.57
N GLU A 52 7.94 -2.63 22.09
CA GLU A 52 7.03 -3.46 21.28
C GLU A 52 6.24 -2.61 20.28
N LEU A 53 5.75 -1.43 20.67
CA LEU A 53 5.09 -0.48 19.76
C LEU A 53 6.01 -0.06 18.61
N THR A 54 7.26 0.28 18.92
CA THR A 54 8.27 0.65 17.91
C THR A 54 8.56 -0.53 16.99
N ALA A 55 8.70 -1.74 17.54
CA ALA A 55 8.94 -2.95 16.75
C ALA A 55 7.77 -3.27 15.80
N VAL A 56 6.51 -3.12 16.26
CA VAL A 56 5.33 -3.25 15.40
C VAL A 56 5.36 -2.19 14.30
N ALA A 57 5.62 -0.92 14.63
CA ALA A 57 5.64 0.17 13.66
C ALA A 57 6.74 0.00 12.59
N LEU A 58 7.91 -0.50 12.97
CA LEU A 58 8.99 -0.84 12.03
C LEU A 58 8.56 -1.96 11.08
N LEU A 59 7.98 -3.05 11.59
CA LEU A 59 7.47 -4.14 10.75
C LEU A 59 6.35 -3.66 9.81
N VAL A 60 5.42 -2.83 10.29
CA VAL A 60 4.38 -2.22 9.43
C VAL A 60 5.01 -1.44 8.29
N LYS A 61 6.03 -0.62 8.57
CA LYS A 61 6.73 0.14 7.53
C LYS A 61 7.43 -0.78 6.52
N ASP A 62 8.08 -1.83 6.98
CA ASP A 62 8.77 -2.79 6.09
C ASP A 62 7.78 -3.56 5.21
N ILE A 63 6.66 -3.98 5.78
CA ILE A 63 5.54 -4.62 5.06
C ILE A 63 4.95 -3.66 4.03
N GLU A 64 4.68 -2.41 4.42
CA GLU A 64 4.15 -1.41 3.51
C GLU A 64 5.16 -1.06 2.42
N ASN A 65 6.47 -1.03 2.70
CA ASN A 65 7.51 -0.85 1.69
C ASN A 65 7.60 -2.06 0.76
N HIS A 66 7.34 -3.27 1.26
CA HIS A 66 7.36 -4.49 0.46
C HIS A 66 6.16 -4.57 -0.49
N TYR A 67 4.96 -4.19 -0.01
CA TYR A 67 3.73 -4.22 -0.80
C TYR A 67 3.46 -2.92 -1.56
N TYR A 68 4.09 -1.82 -1.14
CA TYR A 68 3.98 -0.46 -1.68
C TYR A 68 2.58 0.19 -1.56
N PHE A 69 1.73 -0.31 -0.66
CA PHE A 69 0.45 0.29 -0.26
C PHE A 69 0.06 -0.10 1.17
N PRO A 70 -0.83 0.66 1.85
CA PRO A 70 -1.21 0.39 3.24
C PRO A 70 -1.80 -1.00 3.46
N GLN A 71 -1.31 -1.70 4.47
CA GLN A 71 -1.80 -3.01 4.89
C GLN A 71 -2.60 -2.91 6.18
N ASP A 72 -3.69 -3.68 6.25
CA ASP A 72 -4.31 -4.12 7.48
C ASP A 72 -3.55 -5.37 7.94
N ILE A 73 -2.93 -5.29 9.12
CA ILE A 73 -2.07 -6.35 9.64
C ILE A 73 -2.60 -6.88 10.97
N GLU A 74 -2.51 -8.19 11.14
CA GLU A 74 -2.64 -8.82 12.43
C GLU A 74 -1.25 -9.26 12.90
N TRP A 75 -0.96 -9.03 14.18
CA TRP A 75 0.34 -9.32 14.78
C TRP A 75 0.16 -9.96 16.16
N ALA A 76 1.21 -10.62 16.62
CA ALA A 76 1.31 -11.22 17.95
C ALA A 76 2.66 -10.91 18.57
N VAL A 77 2.72 -10.92 19.91
CA VAL A 77 3.97 -10.81 20.66
C VAL A 77 4.17 -12.06 21.49
N GLU A 78 5.32 -12.69 21.35
CA GLU A 78 5.77 -13.79 22.19
C GLU A 78 7.22 -13.55 22.59
N ASN A 79 7.53 -13.68 23.90
CA ASN A 79 8.89 -13.47 24.43
C ASN A 79 9.55 -12.15 23.98
N LYS A 80 8.77 -11.05 23.98
CA LYS A 80 9.17 -9.70 23.52
C LYS A 80 9.54 -9.60 22.03
N ARG A 81 9.19 -10.61 21.23
CA ARG A 81 9.35 -10.59 19.77
C ARG A 81 8.00 -10.42 19.11
N VAL A 82 7.93 -9.51 18.16
CA VAL A 82 6.74 -9.27 17.34
C VAL A 82 6.74 -10.23 16.14
N PHE A 83 5.59 -10.82 15.87
CA PHE A 83 5.31 -11.69 14.72
C PHE A 83 4.13 -11.13 13.94
N ILE A 84 4.17 -11.25 12.62
CA ILE A 84 3.03 -10.96 11.75
C ILE A 84 2.28 -12.26 11.51
N VAL A 85 0.99 -12.28 11.80
CA VAL A 85 0.14 -13.47 11.60
C VAL A 85 -0.74 -13.33 10.37
N GLN A 86 -1.05 -12.11 9.94
CA GLN A 86 -1.81 -11.84 8.72
C GLN A 86 -1.47 -10.45 8.16
N SER A 87 -1.52 -10.30 6.83
CA SER A 87 -1.45 -9.01 6.14
C SER A 87 -2.44 -9.02 4.99
N ARG A 88 -3.20 -7.93 4.81
CA ARG A 88 -4.08 -7.76 3.66
C ARG A 88 -4.17 -6.28 3.26
N PRO A 89 -4.53 -5.97 2.00
CA PRO A 89 -4.77 -4.60 1.57
C PRO A 89 -5.84 -3.90 2.39
N ILE A 90 -5.60 -2.65 2.79
CA ILE A 90 -6.69 -1.75 3.17
C ILE A 90 -7.40 -1.32 1.89
N THR A 91 -8.56 -1.91 1.60
CA THR A 91 -9.39 -1.57 0.43
C THR A 91 -10.43 -0.49 0.72
N THR A 92 -10.70 -0.22 2.01
CA THR A 92 -11.73 0.72 2.45
C THR A 92 -11.10 2.02 2.93
N MET A 93 -10.76 2.94 2.02
CA MET A 93 -10.45 4.32 2.40
C MET A 93 -11.68 5.21 2.21
N ASN A 94 -12.71 5.01 3.04
CA ASN A 94 -13.86 5.91 3.16
C ASN A 94 -14.48 5.79 4.56
N ALA A 95 -14.10 6.66 5.50
CA ALA A 95 -14.94 7.09 6.65
C ALA A 95 -14.22 7.96 7.71
N VAL A 96 -12.91 8.25 7.61
CA VAL A 96 -12.22 9.05 8.66
C VAL A 96 -11.62 10.32 8.08
N SER A 97 -12.47 11.27 7.68
CA SER A 97 -12.09 12.68 7.49
C SER A 97 -13.34 13.56 7.37
N LYS A 98 -14.11 13.68 8.46
CA LYS A 98 -14.92 14.87 8.73
C LYS A 98 -14.44 15.50 10.02
N LYS A 99 -13.36 16.29 9.94
CA LYS A 99 -13.21 17.58 10.62
C LYS A 99 -11.83 18.20 10.31
N GLN A 100 -11.91 19.39 9.71
CA GLN A 100 -10.90 20.48 9.69
C GLN A 100 -9.64 20.23 8.84
N THR A 101 -9.13 21.10 7.97
CA THR A 101 -9.50 22.41 7.38
C THR A 101 -8.49 22.65 6.26
N GLY A 102 -8.92 23.10 5.06
CA GLY A 102 -8.09 23.85 4.10
C GLY A 102 -7.08 23.09 3.23
N ASP A 103 -7.41 22.95 1.93
CA ASP A 103 -6.51 22.77 0.78
C ASP A 103 -5.46 21.64 0.78
N VAL A 104 -5.83 20.48 0.20
CA VAL A 104 -5.25 19.87 -1.02
C VAL A 104 -6.17 18.69 -1.42
N LEU A 105 -7.10 18.94 -2.33
CA LEU A 105 -7.88 17.91 -3.02
C LEU A 105 -7.12 17.46 -4.28
N SER A 106 -6.39 16.34 -4.19
CA SER A 106 -5.93 15.57 -5.36
C SER A 106 -5.36 14.22 -4.88
N SER A 107 -5.93 13.04 -5.09
CA SER A 107 -7.19 12.54 -5.68
C SER A 107 -7.31 11.07 -5.20
N THR A 108 -8.32 10.74 -4.40
CA THR A 108 -8.58 9.37 -3.90
C THR A 108 -9.31 8.47 -4.90
N LEU A 109 -9.64 9.00 -6.08
CA LEU A 109 -10.25 8.26 -7.19
C LEU A 109 -9.17 7.65 -8.07
N PRO A 110 -9.39 6.44 -8.62
CA PRO A 110 -8.50 5.89 -9.63
C PRO A 110 -8.38 6.87 -10.81
N LEU A 111 -7.15 7.02 -11.33
CA LEU A 111 -6.88 7.79 -12.54
C LEU A 111 -7.65 7.21 -13.73
N VAL A 112 -7.68 5.88 -13.79
CA VAL A 112 -8.36 5.08 -14.80
C VAL A 112 -8.78 3.77 -14.13
N SER A 113 -9.93 3.24 -14.53
CA SER A 113 -10.36 1.90 -14.16
C SER A 113 -10.61 1.05 -15.40
N GLY A 114 -10.43 -0.25 -15.28
CA GLY A 114 -10.72 -1.22 -16.32
C GLY A 114 -11.16 -2.55 -15.72
N SER A 115 -11.18 -3.59 -16.55
CA SER A 115 -11.49 -4.95 -16.11
C SER A 115 -10.29 -5.59 -15.40
N PRO A 116 -10.46 -6.20 -14.21
CA PRO A 116 -9.41 -6.97 -13.56
C PRO A 116 -9.08 -8.19 -14.42
N ALA A 117 -7.85 -8.22 -14.93
CA ALA A 117 -7.40 -9.24 -15.86
C ALA A 117 -6.53 -10.29 -15.14
N SER A 118 -5.51 -9.86 -14.42
CA SER A 118 -4.60 -10.74 -13.69
C SER A 118 -4.37 -10.18 -12.30
N PRO A 119 -4.60 -10.96 -11.23
CA PRO A 119 -4.57 -10.46 -9.86
C PRO A 119 -3.16 -10.03 -9.42
N GLY A 120 -3.12 -9.22 -8.37
CA GLY A 120 -1.88 -8.71 -7.78
C GLY A 120 -1.75 -7.19 -7.92
N ILE A 121 -0.65 -6.66 -7.39
CA ILE A 121 -0.34 -5.23 -7.38
C ILE A 121 1.03 -5.03 -8.01
N GLY A 122 1.13 -4.12 -8.98
CA GLY A 122 2.40 -3.71 -9.55
C GLY A 122 2.54 -2.20 -9.55
N ILE A 123 3.71 -1.72 -9.14
CA ILE A 123 4.03 -0.31 -8.98
C ILE A 123 5.33 -0.02 -9.68
N GLY A 124 5.31 1.00 -10.55
CA GLY A 124 6.47 1.34 -11.35
C GLY A 124 6.22 2.56 -12.24
N PRO A 125 7.27 3.05 -12.91
CA PRO A 125 7.14 4.11 -13.89
C PRO A 125 6.34 3.62 -15.09
N VAL A 126 5.44 4.47 -15.59
CA VAL A 126 4.68 4.21 -16.80
C VAL A 126 5.61 4.23 -18.01
N VAL A 127 5.54 3.18 -18.82
CA VAL A 127 6.10 3.16 -20.18
C VAL A 127 4.98 2.83 -21.17
N ILE A 128 4.56 3.86 -21.90
CA ILE A 128 3.56 3.76 -22.96
C ILE A 128 4.27 3.37 -24.25
N ILE A 129 3.88 2.24 -24.82
CA ILE A 129 4.32 1.81 -26.14
C ILE A 129 3.13 1.60 -27.06
N ARG A 130 3.25 2.03 -28.32
CA ARG A 130 2.16 1.94 -29.32
C ARG A 130 2.40 0.85 -30.36
N SER A 131 3.63 0.38 -30.49
CA SER A 131 4.01 -0.67 -31.44
C SER A 131 5.04 -1.64 -30.85
N PRO A 132 5.13 -2.88 -31.39
CA PRO A 132 6.17 -3.84 -31.01
C PRO A 132 7.61 -3.34 -31.21
N LYS A 133 7.83 -2.32 -32.06
CA LYS A 133 9.16 -1.73 -32.29
C LYS A 133 9.69 -1.01 -31.05
N GLU A 134 8.82 -0.65 -30.13
CA GLU A 134 9.12 0.11 -28.91
C GLU A 134 9.34 -0.80 -27.69
N ILE A 135 9.25 -2.14 -27.81
CA ILE A 135 9.42 -3.07 -26.69
C ILE A 135 10.78 -2.95 -25.98
N GLY A 136 11.77 -2.37 -26.66
CA GLY A 136 13.08 -2.06 -26.08
C GLY A 136 13.06 -0.93 -25.05
N LEU A 137 12.02 -0.09 -25.04
CA LEU A 137 11.83 0.98 -24.07
C LEU A 137 11.45 0.45 -22.68
N VAL A 138 10.74 -0.69 -22.65
CA VAL A 138 10.29 -1.32 -21.40
C VAL A 138 11.46 -2.03 -20.72
N LYS A 139 11.74 -1.62 -19.49
CA LYS A 139 12.75 -2.16 -18.61
C LYS A 139 12.09 -2.96 -17.49
N LYS A 140 12.93 -3.70 -16.76
CA LYS A 140 12.49 -4.47 -15.61
C LYS A 140 11.97 -3.53 -14.52
N GLY A 141 10.73 -3.73 -14.08
CA GLY A 141 10.09 -2.90 -13.05
C GLY A 141 9.15 -1.83 -13.59
N ASP A 142 9.04 -1.66 -14.91
CA ASP A 142 8.15 -0.67 -15.51
C ASP A 142 6.70 -1.15 -15.55
N VAL A 143 5.75 -0.22 -15.54
CA VAL A 143 4.35 -0.49 -15.86
C VAL A 143 4.14 -0.30 -17.35
N LEU A 144 3.91 -1.40 -18.06
CA LEU A 144 3.64 -1.40 -19.50
C LEU A 144 2.23 -0.92 -19.77
N VAL A 145 2.08 0.16 -20.54
CA VAL A 145 0.80 0.69 -21.01
C VAL A 145 0.73 0.63 -22.53
N ALA A 146 -0.33 0.05 -23.09
CA ALA A 146 -0.51 -0.04 -24.55
C ALA A 146 -1.99 0.05 -24.95
N PRO A 147 -2.33 0.44 -26.19
CA PRO A 147 -3.72 0.35 -26.66
C PRO A 147 -4.24 -1.09 -26.65
N GLN A 148 -3.41 -2.04 -27.08
CA GLN A 148 -3.64 -3.47 -27.10
C GLN A 148 -2.29 -4.20 -27.23
N THR A 149 -2.22 -5.48 -26.88
CA THR A 149 -1.01 -6.31 -27.09
C THR A 149 -1.28 -7.45 -28.05
N ASN A 150 -0.20 -7.95 -28.66
CA ASN A 150 -0.17 -9.17 -29.47
C ASN A 150 1.08 -10.01 -29.04
N PRO A 151 1.34 -11.19 -29.62
CA PRO A 151 2.47 -12.03 -29.23
C PRO A 151 3.84 -11.32 -29.28
N ASP A 152 4.02 -10.33 -30.14
CA ASP A 152 5.28 -9.58 -30.26
C ASP A 152 5.60 -8.73 -29.02
N TYR A 153 4.60 -8.45 -28.18
CA TYR A 153 4.78 -7.71 -26.92
C TYR A 153 5.28 -8.59 -25.77
N VAL A 154 5.23 -9.92 -25.89
CA VAL A 154 5.61 -10.86 -24.81
C VAL A 154 6.99 -10.56 -24.20
N PRO A 155 8.04 -10.21 -24.99
CA PRO A 155 9.33 -9.84 -24.41
C PRO A 155 9.29 -8.60 -23.50
N ALA A 156 8.44 -7.61 -23.80
CA ALA A 156 8.23 -6.46 -22.93
C ALA A 156 7.35 -6.82 -21.72
N MET A 157 6.29 -7.61 -21.94
CA MET A 157 5.40 -8.07 -20.87
C MET A 157 6.19 -8.79 -19.78
N LYS A 158 7.13 -9.68 -20.13
CA LYS A 158 7.99 -10.39 -19.16
C LYS A 158 8.87 -9.49 -18.28
N LYS A 159 9.14 -8.24 -18.70
CA LYS A 159 9.93 -7.27 -17.94
C LYS A 159 9.05 -6.41 -17.03
N ALA A 160 7.78 -6.23 -17.40
CA ALA A 160 6.88 -5.32 -16.72
C ALA A 160 6.48 -5.82 -15.34
N ILE A 161 6.28 -4.89 -14.40
CA ILE A 161 5.75 -5.17 -13.06
C ILE A 161 4.22 -5.16 -13.03
N ALA A 162 3.59 -4.48 -14.00
CA ALA A 162 2.16 -4.52 -14.27
C ALA A 162 1.89 -4.17 -15.73
N ILE A 163 0.71 -4.55 -16.22
CA ILE A 163 0.30 -4.36 -17.60
C ILE A 163 -1.07 -3.67 -17.63
N ILE A 164 -1.19 -2.59 -18.41
CA ILE A 164 -2.43 -1.87 -18.65
C ILE A 164 -2.71 -1.86 -20.16
N THR A 165 -3.91 -2.28 -20.57
CA THR A 165 -4.37 -2.07 -21.95
C THR A 165 -5.67 -1.29 -22.04
N GLU A 166 -5.77 -0.39 -23.02
CA GLU A 166 -7.01 0.36 -23.27
C GLU A 166 -8.14 -0.53 -23.80
N LYS A 167 -7.77 -1.54 -24.60
CA LYS A 167 -8.71 -2.49 -25.20
C LYS A 167 -8.52 -3.89 -24.65
N GLY A 168 -9.54 -4.71 -24.83
CA GLY A 168 -9.56 -6.12 -24.47
C GLY A 168 -10.36 -6.40 -23.21
N GLY A 169 -10.98 -7.58 -23.16
CA GLY A 169 -11.69 -8.08 -21.99
C GLY A 169 -10.87 -9.12 -21.21
N ARG A 170 -11.51 -9.75 -20.23
CA ARG A 170 -10.90 -10.78 -19.36
C ARG A 170 -10.35 -12.01 -20.11
N THR A 171 -10.73 -12.19 -21.37
CA THR A 171 -10.29 -13.28 -22.27
C THR A 171 -9.35 -12.78 -23.39
N SER A 172 -8.93 -11.52 -23.35
CA SER A 172 -8.00 -10.97 -24.35
C SER A 172 -6.59 -11.55 -24.22
N HIS A 173 -5.78 -11.39 -25.27
CA HIS A 173 -4.36 -11.76 -25.28
C HIS A 173 -3.62 -11.21 -24.04
N ALA A 174 -3.77 -9.90 -23.76
CA ALA A 174 -3.16 -9.28 -22.59
C ALA A 174 -3.58 -9.97 -21.28
N ALA A 175 -4.86 -10.30 -21.12
CA ALA A 175 -5.38 -10.93 -19.91
C ALA A 175 -4.86 -12.36 -19.72
N ILE A 176 -4.84 -13.17 -20.78
CA ILE A 176 -4.40 -14.58 -20.73
C ILE A 176 -2.91 -14.63 -20.42
N VAL A 177 -2.09 -13.95 -21.21
CA VAL A 177 -0.63 -13.99 -21.07
C VAL A 177 -0.18 -13.38 -19.73
N SER A 178 -0.84 -12.32 -19.25
CA SER A 178 -0.49 -11.75 -17.94
C SER A 178 -0.76 -12.72 -16.79
N ARG A 179 -1.82 -13.54 -16.86
CA ARG A 179 -2.09 -14.59 -15.86
C ARG A 179 -1.04 -15.68 -15.89
N GLU A 180 -0.68 -16.15 -17.09
CA GLU A 180 0.36 -17.17 -17.28
C GLU A 180 1.73 -16.71 -16.75
N LEU A 181 2.03 -15.42 -16.91
CA LEU A 181 3.27 -14.81 -16.40
C LEU A 181 3.19 -14.40 -14.92
N GLY A 182 2.00 -14.47 -14.28
CA GLY A 182 1.80 -14.02 -12.91
C GLY A 182 1.96 -12.50 -12.71
N ILE A 183 1.74 -11.71 -13.77
CA ILE A 183 1.92 -10.26 -13.77
C ILE A 183 0.56 -9.59 -13.54
N PRO A 184 0.43 -8.65 -12.59
CA PRO A 184 -0.78 -7.86 -12.39
C PRO A 184 -1.23 -7.16 -13.68
N ALA A 185 -2.52 -7.25 -14.01
CA ALA A 185 -3.02 -6.64 -15.24
C ALA A 185 -4.44 -6.10 -15.15
N VAL A 186 -4.63 -4.93 -15.77
CA VAL A 186 -5.93 -4.27 -15.99
C VAL A 186 -6.11 -4.05 -17.48
N VAL A 187 -7.23 -4.54 -18.03
CA VAL A 187 -7.53 -4.48 -19.48
C VAL A 187 -8.83 -3.73 -19.70
N GLY A 188 -9.02 -3.11 -20.86
CA GLY A 188 -10.22 -2.29 -21.10
C GLY A 188 -10.19 -0.98 -20.31
N ALA A 189 -9.01 -0.47 -19.96
CA ALA A 189 -8.81 0.80 -19.28
C ALA A 189 -8.86 1.95 -20.30
N GLU A 190 -10.07 2.27 -20.78
CA GLU A 190 -10.25 3.23 -21.87
C GLU A 190 -9.61 4.60 -21.58
N GLY A 191 -8.80 5.09 -22.53
CA GLY A 191 -8.10 6.38 -22.41
C GLY A 191 -6.81 6.34 -21.59
N ALA A 192 -6.37 5.18 -21.10
CA ALA A 192 -5.13 5.04 -20.31
C ALA A 192 -3.90 5.63 -20.99
N THR A 193 -3.74 5.51 -22.31
CA THR A 193 -2.57 6.06 -23.03
C THR A 193 -2.58 7.59 -23.15
N LYS A 194 -3.71 8.23 -22.82
CA LYS A 194 -3.86 9.70 -22.79
C LYS A 194 -3.79 10.25 -21.37
N ILE A 195 -4.38 9.54 -20.41
CA ILE A 195 -4.47 9.95 -19.01
C ILE A 195 -3.13 9.72 -18.30
N LEU A 196 -2.51 8.57 -18.54
CA LEU A 196 -1.21 8.23 -17.97
C LEU A 196 -0.09 8.93 -18.74
N LYS A 197 1.00 9.23 -18.06
CA LYS A 197 2.17 9.92 -18.62
C LYS A 197 3.41 9.09 -18.36
N ASN A 198 4.30 9.01 -19.35
CA ASN A 198 5.57 8.28 -19.22
C ASN A 198 6.36 8.74 -17.99
N GLU A 199 7.14 7.82 -17.43
CA GLU A 199 7.99 7.98 -16.23
C GLU A 199 7.23 8.28 -14.93
N HIS A 200 5.91 8.53 -14.98
CA HIS A 200 5.12 8.71 -13.76
C HIS A 200 4.99 7.37 -13.04
N ILE A 201 5.29 7.37 -11.74
CA ILE A 201 5.00 6.21 -10.90
C ILE A 201 3.48 6.09 -10.75
N ILE A 202 2.96 4.89 -10.97
CA ILE A 202 1.55 4.53 -10.73
C ILE A 202 1.46 3.22 -9.99
N SER A 203 0.29 2.99 -9.39
CA SER A 203 -0.08 1.72 -8.78
C SER A 203 -1.20 1.06 -9.59
N VAL A 204 -1.03 -0.22 -9.92
CA VAL A 204 -2.00 -1.01 -10.68
C VAL A 204 -2.52 -2.14 -9.81
N ASN A 205 -3.83 -2.15 -9.54
CA ASN A 205 -4.50 -3.25 -8.85
C ASN A 205 -5.20 -4.15 -9.87
N GLY A 206 -4.54 -5.25 -10.22
CA GLY A 206 -5.06 -6.22 -11.17
C GLY A 206 -6.22 -7.06 -10.64
N SER A 207 -6.47 -7.02 -9.31
CA SER A 207 -7.59 -7.72 -8.66
C SER A 207 -8.88 -6.90 -8.70
N SER A 208 -8.81 -5.57 -8.48
CA SER A 208 -9.98 -4.67 -8.51
C SER A 208 -10.17 -3.95 -9.85
N GLY A 209 -9.13 -3.85 -10.68
CA GLY A 209 -9.19 -3.14 -11.96
C GLY A 209 -8.86 -1.65 -11.87
N GLU A 210 -8.25 -1.19 -10.79
CA GLU A 210 -8.04 0.24 -10.49
C GLU A 210 -6.57 0.66 -10.68
N ILE A 211 -6.36 1.88 -11.21
CA ILE A 211 -5.04 2.47 -11.44
C ILE A 211 -4.93 3.81 -10.72
N PHE A 212 -3.91 4.00 -9.89
CA PHE A 212 -3.73 5.19 -9.05
C PHE A 212 -2.43 5.94 -9.36
N LYS A 213 -2.40 7.24 -9.06
CA LYS A 213 -1.18 8.07 -9.19
C LYS A 213 -0.23 7.80 -8.02
N GLY A 214 1.06 7.71 -8.32
CA GLY A 214 2.12 7.43 -7.35
C GLY A 214 2.18 5.96 -6.96
N SER A 215 3.18 5.60 -6.15
CA SER A 215 2.94 4.60 -5.11
C SER A 215 1.93 5.25 -4.16
N ILE A 216 0.93 4.54 -3.65
CA ILE A 216 0.06 5.08 -2.60
C ILE A 216 0.92 5.31 -1.35
N LEU A 217 1.64 6.44 -1.34
CA LEU A 217 2.34 7.01 -0.22
C LEU A 217 1.38 8.02 0.38
N SER A 218 0.98 7.75 1.62
CA SER A 218 0.36 8.72 2.52
C SER A 218 0.97 10.11 2.33
N ALA A 219 0.11 11.08 1.98
CA ALA A 219 0.44 12.48 1.94
C ALA A 219 0.70 12.99 3.36
N ALA A 220 1.96 13.22 3.70
CA ALA A 220 2.34 14.14 4.77
C ALA A 220 3.74 14.72 4.49
N HIS A 221 3.82 16.05 4.57
CA HIS A 221 5.01 16.92 4.63
C HIS A 221 5.62 17.36 3.29
N LYS A 222 4.98 18.38 2.71
CA LYS A 222 5.68 19.66 2.43
C LYS A 222 5.35 20.62 3.58
N HIS A 223 6.33 21.46 3.95
CA HIS A 223 6.39 22.35 5.14
C HIS A 223 6.79 21.57 6.41
N ASP A 224 7.93 21.77 7.06
CA ASP A 224 8.68 23.01 7.28
C ASP A 224 10.18 22.93 6.92
N VAL A 225 10.66 23.96 6.22
CA VAL A 225 12.07 24.38 6.27
C VAL A 225 12.09 25.60 7.17
N GLU A 226 12.30 25.39 8.47
CA GLU A 226 12.80 26.44 9.35
C GLU A 226 14.26 26.09 9.67
N VAL A 227 15.17 26.65 8.87
CA VAL A 227 16.60 26.60 9.16
C VAL A 227 16.84 27.55 10.33
N ILE A 228 16.84 27.02 11.55
CA ILE A 228 17.58 27.60 12.66
C ILE A 228 19.08 27.40 12.35
N LYS A 229 19.68 28.38 11.67
CA LYS A 229 21.10 28.71 11.69
C LYS A 229 21.13 30.24 11.80
N THR A 230 21.79 30.89 12.75
CA THR A 230 23.13 30.59 13.29
C THR A 230 23.29 31.40 14.57
N ARG A 231 23.58 30.75 15.71
CA ARG A 231 24.42 31.38 16.75
C ARG A 231 25.87 31.16 16.33
N ASN A 232 26.68 32.19 16.58
CA ASN A 232 28.14 32.30 16.47
C ASN A 232 28.66 32.90 15.16
N ALA A 233 28.91 34.22 15.21
CA ALA A 233 30.18 34.83 14.78
C ALA A 233 30.22 36.33 15.11
N LYS A 234 30.96 36.72 16.18
CA LYS A 234 32.15 37.60 16.16
C LYS A 234 32.30 38.52 17.39
N MET A 235 33.58 38.55 17.81
CA MET A 235 34.32 39.43 18.72
C MET A 235 34.08 39.24 20.22
#